data_AF-A0A962QKF2-F1
#
_entry.id   AF-A0A962QKF2-F1
#
_cell.length_a   1.000
_cell.length_b   1.000
_cell.length_c   1.000
_cell.angle_alpha   90.00
_cell.angle_beta   90.00
_cell.angle_gamma   90.00
#
_symmetry.space_group_name_H-M   'P 1'
#
loop_
_entity.id
_entity.type
_entity.pdbx_description
1 polymer ?
#
loop_
_entity_poly.entity_id
_entity_poly.type
_entity_poly.pdbx_seq_one_letter_code
_entity_poly.pdbx_strand_id
1 'polypeptide(L)'
;MIAVFLALVIRTFLFEPFNIPSGSMKPTLLVGDYLFVSKPAYGYSRYSFPFGLAPLEGRVWNKEPQRGDVIVFKLPSNPRVDYIKRLVGLPGETVQVRNGRLYINGELIPREAIGIKEGTPPEDEGTPMYHYIETLPGGATHDIFEESDSGPLDNTQVYTVPEGHYFMMGDNRDNS
;
A
#
# COMPACT_ATOMS: atom_id res chain seq x y z
N MET A 1 30.88 17.71 5.07
CA MET A 1 31.26 16.27 5.06
C MET A 1 30.51 15.49 6.15
N ILE A 2 30.58 15.89 7.43
CA ILE A 2 29.84 15.23 8.54
C ILE A 2 28.33 15.14 8.26
N ALA A 3 27.70 16.23 7.81
CA ALA A 3 26.27 16.24 7.50
C ALA A 3 25.87 15.25 6.40
N VAL A 4 26.68 15.11 5.34
CA VAL A 4 26.43 14.15 4.25
C VAL A 4 26.56 12.72 4.75
N PHE A 5 27.58 12.45 5.56
CA PHE A 5 27.77 11.14 6.18
C PHE A 5 26.59 10.79 7.10
N LEU A 6 26.19 11.71 7.99
CA LEU A 6 25.04 11.51 8.87
C LEU A 6 23.75 11.31 8.08
N ALA A 7 23.52 12.10 7.03
CA ALA A 7 22.36 11.93 6.16
C ALA A 7 22.33 10.54 5.50
N LEU A 8 23.47 10.03 5.04
CA LEU A 8 23.57 8.68 4.48
C LEU A 8 23.30 7.58 5.53
N VAL A 9 23.83 7.74 6.75
CA VAL A 9 23.59 6.80 7.85
C VAL A 9 22.11 6.80 8.25
N ILE A 10 21.52 7.96 8.48
CA ILE A 10 20.11 8.10 8.82
C ILE A 10 19.23 7.51 7.71
N ARG A 11 19.53 7.82 6.44
CA ARG A 11 18.78 7.32 5.29
C ARG A 11 18.84 5.80 5.16
N THR A 12 20.00 5.22 5.42
CA THR A 12 20.23 3.77 5.26
C THR A 12 19.60 2.99 6.42
N PHE A 13 19.71 3.49 7.65
CA PHE A 13 19.38 2.72 8.84
C PHE A 13 18.08 3.12 9.52
N LEU A 14 17.62 4.37 9.41
CA LEU A 14 16.50 4.87 10.20
C LEU A 14 15.29 5.20 9.32
N PHE A 15 15.41 6.25 8.50
CA PHE A 15 14.29 6.81 7.75
C PHE A 15 14.68 7.17 6.34
N GLU A 16 13.93 6.70 5.35
CA GLU A 16 14.08 7.13 3.97
C GLU A 16 12.95 8.08 3.58
N PRO A 17 13.25 9.29 3.06
CA PRO A 17 12.24 10.19 2.56
C PRO A 17 11.71 9.70 1.22
N PHE A 18 10.39 9.74 1.05
CA PHE A 18 9.68 9.48 -0.21
C PHE A 18 8.72 10.62 -0.50
N ASN A 19 8.48 10.88 -1.78
CA ASN A 19 7.38 11.71 -2.25
C ASN A 19 6.34 10.83 -2.95
N ILE A 20 5.05 11.12 -2.77
CA ILE A 20 3.96 10.39 -3.42
C ILE A 20 3.78 10.85 -4.87
N PRO A 21 4.00 9.98 -5.87
CA PRO A 21 3.93 10.37 -7.27
C PRO A 21 2.54 10.17 -7.90
N SER A 22 1.64 9.43 -7.24
CA SER A 22 0.35 8.98 -7.79
C SER A 22 -0.75 8.93 -6.74
N GLY A 23 -2.00 9.11 -7.15
CA GLY A 23 -3.21 9.13 -6.31
C GLY A 23 -3.78 7.77 -5.91
N SER A 24 -3.06 6.67 -6.16
CA SER A 24 -3.55 5.31 -5.82
C SER A 24 -3.77 5.05 -4.32
N MET A 25 -3.22 5.92 -3.46
CA MET A 25 -3.38 5.87 -2.01
C MET A 25 -4.30 6.99 -1.47
N LYS A 26 -4.99 7.73 -2.35
CA LYS A 26 -6.02 8.68 -1.91
C LYS A 26 -7.16 7.92 -1.19
N PRO A 27 -7.77 8.48 -0.14
CA PRO A 27 -7.48 9.79 0.44
C PRO A 27 -6.38 9.78 1.51
N THR A 28 -5.85 8.61 1.89
CA THR A 28 -4.86 8.46 2.97
C THR A 28 -3.56 9.20 2.67
N LEU A 29 -3.06 9.10 1.43
CA LEU A 29 -1.85 9.78 0.97
C LEU A 29 -2.16 10.52 -0.34
N LEU A 30 -1.85 11.81 -0.37
CA LEU A 30 -2.12 12.69 -1.51
C LEU A 30 -0.90 12.83 -2.40
N VAL A 31 -1.14 13.10 -3.68
CA VAL A 31 -0.06 13.38 -4.65
C VAL A 31 0.73 14.60 -4.17
N GLY A 32 2.05 14.46 -4.08
CA GLY A 32 2.95 15.49 -3.57
C GLY A 32 3.26 15.41 -2.07
N ASP A 33 2.60 14.53 -1.31
CA ASP A 33 2.95 14.30 0.09
C ASP A 33 4.39 13.80 0.23
N TYR A 34 5.07 14.27 1.28
CA TYR A 34 6.38 13.79 1.70
C TYR A 34 6.25 12.96 2.97
N LEU A 35 6.85 11.77 2.96
CA LEU A 35 6.79 10.84 4.08
C LEU A 35 8.17 10.27 4.41
N PHE A 36 8.34 9.92 5.68
CA PHE A 36 9.51 9.19 6.17
C PHE A 36 9.15 7.74 6.40
N VAL A 37 9.78 6.84 5.64
CA VAL A 37 9.59 5.40 5.78
C VAL A 37 10.55 4.85 6.81
N SER A 38 10.02 4.22 7.85
CA SER A 38 10.82 3.52 8.86
C SER A 38 11.45 2.26 8.26
N LYS A 39 12.78 2.25 8.13
CA LYS A 39 13.55 1.08 7.69
C LYS A 39 13.51 -0.08 8.69
N PRO A 40 13.68 0.12 10.02
CA PRO A 40 13.74 -0.99 10.97
C PRO A 40 12.40 -1.70 11.19
N ALA A 41 11.27 -1.09 10.79
CA ALA A 41 9.93 -1.62 11.04
C ALA A 41 9.76 -3.09 10.59
N TYR A 42 10.39 -3.45 9.47
CA TYR A 42 10.39 -4.81 8.92
C TYR A 42 11.82 -5.33 8.72
N GLY A 43 12.81 -4.79 9.44
CA GLY A 43 14.21 -5.15 9.25
C GLY A 43 14.80 -4.79 7.88
N TYR A 44 15.98 -5.32 7.59
CA TYR A 44 16.80 -4.88 6.46
C TYR A 44 16.97 -5.97 5.41
N SER A 45 16.69 -5.61 4.15
CA SER A 45 17.01 -6.43 2.98
C SER A 45 18.13 -5.79 2.19
N ARG A 46 18.58 -6.44 1.11
CA ARG A 46 19.52 -5.81 0.17
C ARG A 46 19.05 -4.44 -0.31
N TYR A 47 17.74 -4.27 -0.52
CA TYR A 47 17.13 -3.01 -0.99
C TYR A 47 17.05 -1.92 0.07
N SER A 48 17.36 -2.23 1.34
CA SER A 48 17.46 -1.21 2.37
C SER A 48 18.70 -0.33 2.19
N PHE A 49 19.72 -0.83 1.50
CA PHE A 49 21.00 -0.16 1.27
C PHE A 49 21.08 0.48 -0.12
N PRO A 50 21.84 1.58 -0.28
CA PRO A 50 22.03 2.23 -1.57
C PRO A 50 22.42 1.24 -2.67
N PHE A 51 21.75 1.36 -3.81
CA PHE A 51 21.97 0.53 -5.02
C PHE A 51 21.76 -0.99 -4.83
N GLY A 52 21.18 -1.43 -3.71
CA GLY A 52 20.91 -2.85 -3.50
C GLY A 52 22.16 -3.72 -3.36
N LEU A 53 23.29 -3.12 -2.95
CA LEU A 53 24.62 -3.73 -2.95
C LEU A 53 24.93 -4.60 -1.73
N ALA A 54 24.08 -4.60 -0.70
CA ALA A 54 24.33 -5.41 0.48
C ALA A 54 24.20 -6.92 0.14
N PRO A 55 25.15 -7.76 0.57
CA PRO A 55 25.15 -9.20 0.29
C PRO A 55 24.18 -9.95 1.22
N LEU A 56 22.90 -9.59 1.12
CA LEU A 56 21.81 -10.18 1.89
C LEU A 56 20.88 -10.94 0.93
N GLU A 57 20.79 -12.25 1.11
CA GLU A 57 19.88 -13.12 0.34
C GLU A 57 18.43 -13.03 0.83
N GLY A 58 18.23 -12.50 2.04
CA GLY A 58 16.91 -12.31 2.64
C GLY A 58 16.83 -11.03 3.47
N ARG A 59 16.14 -11.12 4.60
CA ARG A 59 15.87 -9.99 5.49
C ARG A 59 16.38 -10.27 6.90
N VAL A 60 17.19 -9.38 7.44
CA VAL A 60 17.75 -9.46 8.80
C VAL A 60 16.86 -8.67 9.76
N TRP A 61 16.66 -9.20 10.97
CA TRP A 61 15.68 -8.68 11.95
C TRP A 61 14.28 -8.54 11.35
N ASN A 62 13.88 -9.55 10.58
CA ASN A 62 12.57 -9.59 9.95
C ASN A 62 11.46 -9.53 11.01
N LYS A 63 10.50 -8.65 10.79
CA LYS A 63 9.24 -8.61 11.53
C LYS A 63 8.13 -8.73 10.50
N GLU A 64 7.19 -9.63 10.77
CA GLU A 64 6.05 -9.80 9.89
C GLU A 64 5.16 -8.54 9.90
N PRO A 65 4.79 -8.03 8.71
CA PRO A 65 3.84 -6.94 8.61
C PRO A 65 2.45 -7.39 9.04
N GLN A 66 1.67 -6.43 9.51
CA GLN A 66 0.32 -6.64 9.99
C GLN A 66 -0.68 -6.13 8.95
N ARG A 67 -1.85 -6.76 8.92
CA ARG A 67 -2.94 -6.29 8.05
C ARG A 67 -3.28 -4.83 8.37
N GLY A 68 -3.43 -4.03 7.33
CA GLY A 68 -3.66 -2.60 7.43
C GLY A 68 -2.38 -1.75 7.38
N ASP A 69 -1.19 -2.34 7.49
CA ASP A 69 0.07 -1.58 7.34
C ASP A 69 0.16 -0.97 5.94
N VAL A 70 0.60 0.30 5.86
CA VAL A 70 0.97 0.93 4.59
C VAL A 70 2.47 0.75 4.39
N ILE A 71 2.85 0.06 3.30
CA ILE A 71 4.21 -0.44 3.11
C ILE A 71 4.75 0.04 1.78
N VAL A 72 6.00 0.50 1.81
CA VAL A 72 6.80 0.76 0.61
C VAL A 72 7.57 -0.50 0.25
N PHE A 73 7.40 -0.99 -0.99
CA PHE A 73 8.07 -2.19 -1.48
C PHE A 73 8.46 -2.07 -2.94
N LYS A 74 9.44 -2.88 -3.36
CA LYS A 74 9.84 -2.97 -4.75
C LYS A 74 8.83 -3.80 -5.53
N LEU A 75 8.35 -3.29 -6.66
CA LEU A 75 7.46 -4.04 -7.56
C LEU A 75 8.19 -5.32 -8.02
N PRO A 76 7.65 -6.53 -7.76
CA PRO A 76 8.36 -7.78 -8.07
C PRO A 76 8.73 -7.94 -9.54
N SER A 77 7.89 -7.45 -10.46
CA SER A 77 8.14 -7.49 -11.91
C SER A 77 9.17 -6.45 -12.39
N ASN A 78 9.37 -5.37 -11.62
CA ASN A 78 10.36 -4.34 -11.93
C ASN A 78 10.89 -3.67 -10.66
N PRO A 79 11.96 -4.21 -10.03
CA PRO A 79 12.48 -3.72 -8.75
C PRO A 79 13.10 -2.31 -8.77
N ARG A 80 13.07 -1.61 -9.91
CA ARG A 80 13.42 -0.19 -10.00
C ARG A 80 12.28 0.72 -9.54
N VAL A 81 11.07 0.19 -9.43
CA VAL A 81 9.86 0.94 -9.05
C VAL A 81 9.50 0.63 -7.61
N ASP A 82 9.32 1.67 -6.81
CA ASP A 82 8.78 1.61 -5.46
C ASP A 82 7.25 1.79 -5.50
N TYR A 83 6.52 0.87 -4.91
CA TYR A 83 5.08 0.97 -4.70
C TYR A 83 4.80 1.23 -3.22
N ILE A 84 3.76 2.02 -2.95
CA ILE A 84 3.23 2.27 -1.60
C ILE A 84 1.78 1.84 -1.63
N LYS A 85 1.45 0.81 -0.86
CA LYS A 85 0.12 0.22 -0.81
C LYS A 85 -0.19 -0.25 0.60
N ARG A 86 -1.46 -0.51 0.88
CA ARG A 86 -1.92 -1.11 2.13
C ARG A 86 -1.89 -2.63 2.05
N LEU A 87 -1.46 -3.28 3.11
CA LEU A 87 -1.53 -4.72 3.26
C LEU A 87 -2.98 -5.13 3.53
N VAL A 88 -3.58 -5.81 2.55
CA VAL A 88 -4.97 -6.27 2.61
C VAL A 88 -5.07 -7.76 2.86
N GLY A 89 -4.26 -8.60 2.22
CA GLY A 89 -4.30 -10.06 2.37
C GLY A 89 -3.02 -10.64 2.97
N LEU A 90 -3.18 -11.58 3.91
CA LEU A 90 -2.10 -12.31 4.57
C LEU A 90 -1.80 -13.64 3.87
N PRO A 91 -0.63 -14.27 4.13
CA PRO A 91 -0.30 -15.60 3.61
C PRO A 91 -1.44 -16.62 3.83
N GLY A 92 -1.73 -17.41 2.79
CA GLY A 92 -2.74 -18.47 2.83
C GLY A 92 -4.18 -18.01 2.60
N GLU A 93 -4.45 -16.70 2.56
CA GLU A 93 -5.80 -16.18 2.38
C GLU A 93 -6.23 -16.08 0.91
N THR A 94 -7.53 -15.97 0.68
CA THR A 94 -8.08 -15.62 -0.63
C THR A 94 -8.61 -14.18 -0.62
N VAL A 95 -8.29 -13.41 -1.64
CA VAL A 95 -8.78 -12.03 -1.84
C VAL A 95 -9.53 -11.94 -3.16
N GLN A 96 -10.68 -11.26 -3.14
CA GLN A 96 -11.47 -11.01 -4.34
C GLN A 96 -12.26 -9.71 -4.22
N VAL A 97 -12.42 -8.98 -5.32
CA VAL A 97 -13.40 -7.89 -5.42
C VAL A 97 -14.60 -8.38 -6.22
N ARG A 98 -15.82 -8.12 -5.72
CA ARG A 98 -17.09 -8.43 -6.42
C ARG A 98 -18.01 -7.22 -6.33
N ASN A 99 -18.35 -6.62 -7.47
CA ASN A 99 -19.12 -5.38 -7.57
C ASN A 99 -18.55 -4.28 -6.63
N GLY A 100 -17.25 -3.99 -6.74
CA GLY A 100 -16.54 -2.96 -5.96
C GLY A 100 -16.23 -3.38 -4.51
N ARG A 101 -16.92 -4.42 -4.02
CA ARG A 101 -16.79 -4.89 -2.64
C ARG A 101 -15.64 -5.87 -2.46
N LEU A 102 -14.78 -5.58 -1.49
CA LEU A 102 -13.68 -6.45 -1.09
C LEU A 102 -14.18 -7.65 -0.27
N TYR A 103 -13.69 -8.84 -0.62
CA TYR A 103 -13.88 -10.08 0.12
C TYR A 103 -12.54 -10.68 0.49
N ILE A 104 -12.39 -11.11 1.75
CA ILE A 104 -11.24 -11.88 2.25
C ILE A 104 -11.77 -13.20 2.79
N ASN A 105 -11.20 -14.33 2.34
CA ASN A 105 -11.66 -15.69 2.66
C ASN A 105 -13.18 -15.90 2.40
N GLY A 106 -13.71 -15.18 1.40
CA GLY A 106 -15.13 -15.21 1.06
C GLY A 106 -16.04 -14.35 1.95
N GLU A 107 -15.50 -13.72 2.99
CA GLU A 107 -16.22 -12.81 3.88
C GLU A 107 -16.17 -11.38 3.33
N LEU A 108 -17.33 -10.73 3.26
CA LEU A 108 -17.45 -9.34 2.81
C LEU A 108 -16.81 -8.40 3.84
N ILE A 109 -15.89 -7.56 3.37
CA ILE A 109 -15.28 -6.54 4.20
C ILE A 109 -16.26 -5.37 4.37
N PRO A 110 -16.58 -4.99 5.62
CA PRO A 110 -17.51 -3.90 5.89
C PRO A 110 -16.85 -2.55 5.58
N ARG A 111 -17.65 -1.65 5.01
CA ARG A 111 -17.30 -0.26 4.84
C ARG A 111 -18.50 0.63 5.19
N GLU A 112 -18.22 1.78 5.76
CA GLU A 112 -19.21 2.78 6.18
C GLU A 112 -19.09 4.01 5.30
N ALA A 113 -20.20 4.46 4.71
CA ALA A 113 -20.20 5.64 3.85
C ALA A 113 -20.03 6.92 4.68
N ILE A 114 -19.04 7.73 4.30
CA ILE A 114 -18.76 9.04 4.91
C ILE A 114 -19.35 10.16 4.07
N GLY A 115 -19.36 10.00 2.75
CA GLY A 115 -19.93 10.97 1.83
C GLY A 115 -19.40 10.81 0.42
N ILE A 116 -19.62 11.84 -0.40
CA ILE A 116 -19.13 11.92 -1.78
C ILE A 116 -18.26 13.17 -1.86
N LYS A 117 -17.09 13.05 -2.50
CA LYS A 117 -16.15 14.15 -2.75
C LYS A 117 -15.92 14.28 -4.25
N GLU A 118 -15.57 15.47 -4.68
CA GLU A 118 -15.05 15.66 -6.03
C GLU A 118 -13.61 15.14 -6.07
N GLY A 119 -13.30 14.32 -7.07
CA GLY A 119 -11.97 13.83 -7.32
C GLY A 119 -11.02 14.96 -7.70
N THR A 120 -9.74 14.71 -7.50
CA THR A 120 -8.70 15.75 -7.55
C THR A 120 -7.71 15.50 -8.67
N PRO A 121 -7.20 16.57 -9.32
CA PRO A 121 -6.16 16.44 -10.34
C PRO A 121 -4.91 15.71 -9.81
N PRO A 122 -4.12 15.09 -10.70
CA PRO A 122 -4.35 14.99 -12.14
C PRO A 122 -5.22 13.78 -12.54
N GLU A 123 -5.48 12.84 -11.62
CA GLU A 123 -6.08 11.55 -11.99
C GLU A 123 -7.61 11.56 -12.02
N ASP A 124 -8.25 12.21 -11.04
CA ASP A 124 -9.66 12.00 -10.76
C ASP A 124 -10.49 13.31 -10.91
N GLU A 125 -9.95 14.32 -11.60
CA GLU A 125 -10.55 15.66 -11.69
C GLU A 125 -11.98 15.62 -12.25
N GLY A 126 -12.94 16.14 -11.45
CA GLY A 126 -14.35 16.20 -11.83
C GLY A 126 -15.13 14.88 -11.68
N THR A 127 -14.49 13.81 -11.22
CA THR A 127 -15.13 12.51 -10.97
C THR A 127 -15.69 12.45 -9.55
N PRO A 128 -16.95 12.03 -9.33
CA PRO A 128 -17.46 11.82 -7.98
C PRO A 128 -16.79 10.60 -7.33
N MET A 129 -16.09 10.83 -6.21
CA MET A 129 -15.46 9.80 -5.40
C MET A 129 -16.32 9.51 -4.18
N TYR A 130 -16.83 8.29 -4.07
CA TYR A 130 -17.47 7.79 -2.86
C TYR A 130 -16.40 7.53 -1.80
N HIS A 131 -16.57 8.15 -0.63
CA HIS A 131 -15.64 8.05 0.49
C HIS A 131 -16.22 7.11 1.55
N TYR A 132 -15.48 6.06 1.87
CA TYR A 132 -15.82 5.13 2.93
C TYR A 132 -14.73 4.99 3.98
N ILE A 133 -15.10 4.57 5.18
CA ILE A 133 -14.19 3.94 6.15
C ILE A 133 -14.36 2.43 6.00
N GLU A 134 -13.29 1.72 5.64
CA GLU A 134 -13.26 0.27 5.56
C GLU A 134 -12.59 -0.33 6.80
N THR A 135 -13.18 -1.41 7.34
CA THR A 135 -12.64 -2.12 8.52
C THR A 135 -12.16 -3.51 8.12
N LEU A 136 -10.83 -3.72 8.15
CA LEU A 136 -10.20 -4.99 7.81
C LEU A 136 -10.30 -6.00 8.98
N PRO A 137 -10.18 -7.31 8.70
CA PRO A 137 -10.09 -8.33 9.75
C PRO A 137 -8.97 -8.02 10.74
N GLY A 138 -9.28 -8.04 12.03
CA GLY A 138 -8.38 -7.57 13.10
C GLY A 138 -8.64 -6.13 13.56
N GLY A 139 -9.57 -5.42 12.93
CA GLY A 139 -10.09 -4.13 13.40
C GLY A 139 -9.34 -2.90 12.90
N ALA A 140 -8.35 -3.06 12.01
CA ALA A 140 -7.68 -1.94 11.37
C ALA A 140 -8.66 -1.21 10.45
N THR A 141 -8.87 0.09 10.70
CA THR A 141 -9.74 0.95 9.89
C THR A 141 -8.90 1.87 9.00
N HIS A 142 -9.42 2.18 7.81
CA HIS A 142 -8.79 3.14 6.90
C HIS A 142 -9.82 3.76 5.95
N ASP A 143 -9.49 4.94 5.44
CA ASP A 143 -10.26 5.59 4.42
C ASP A 143 -10.00 4.97 3.05
N ILE A 144 -11.06 4.83 2.25
CA ILE A 144 -10.98 4.41 0.85
C ILE A 144 -11.80 5.34 -0.03
N PHE A 145 -11.34 5.47 -1.27
CA PHE A 145 -12.09 6.07 -2.36
C PHE A 145 -12.50 5.00 -3.37
N GLU A 146 -13.70 5.19 -3.92
CA GLU A 146 -14.23 4.37 -5.00
C GLU A 146 -15.09 5.25 -5.92
N GLU A 147 -14.98 5.07 -7.23
CA GLU A 147 -15.77 5.78 -8.24
C GLU A 147 -17.14 5.13 -8.43
N SER A 148 -17.22 3.80 -8.41
CA SER A 148 -18.48 3.05 -8.48
C SER A 148 -18.34 1.61 -7.99
N ASP A 149 -19.45 0.93 -7.74
CA ASP A 149 -19.50 -0.54 -7.49
C ASP A 149 -19.76 -1.36 -8.78
N SER A 150 -19.82 -0.71 -9.94
CA SER A 150 -20.34 -1.28 -11.20
C SER A 150 -19.46 -1.06 -12.44
N GLY A 151 -18.24 -0.59 -12.22
CA GLY A 151 -17.22 -0.34 -13.22
C GLY A 151 -16.68 -1.64 -13.83
N PRO A 152 -15.98 -1.54 -14.96
CA PRO A 152 -15.47 -2.72 -15.68
C PRO A 152 -14.46 -3.57 -14.89
N LEU A 153 -13.76 -2.97 -13.92
CA LEU A 153 -12.70 -3.62 -13.13
C LEU A 153 -13.13 -3.97 -11.70
N ASP A 154 -14.42 -3.78 -11.37
CA ASP A 154 -14.99 -4.01 -10.05
C ASP A 154 -15.28 -5.48 -9.73
N ASN A 155 -14.87 -6.38 -10.62
CA ASN A 155 -14.95 -7.81 -10.43
C ASN A 155 -13.60 -8.44 -10.77
N THR A 156 -13.03 -9.17 -9.82
CA THR A 156 -11.77 -9.88 -10.03
C THR A 156 -11.98 -11.38 -9.95
N GLN A 157 -11.02 -12.12 -10.49
CA GLN A 157 -10.83 -13.51 -10.09
C GLN A 157 -10.46 -13.60 -8.60
N VAL A 158 -10.52 -14.82 -8.05
CA VAL A 158 -10.02 -15.10 -6.70
C VAL A 158 -8.49 -15.16 -6.76
N TYR A 159 -7.82 -14.35 -5.94
CA TYR A 159 -6.38 -14.42 -5.73
C TYR A 159 -6.10 -15.19 -4.45
N THR A 160 -5.33 -16.27 -4.53
CA THR A 160 -4.81 -16.96 -3.34
C THR A 160 -3.44 -16.38 -3.02
N VAL A 161 -3.25 -15.89 -1.80
CA VAL A 161 -1.98 -15.34 -1.33
C VAL A 161 -1.04 -16.48 -0.97
N PRO A 162 0.09 -16.67 -1.69
CA PRO A 162 1.03 -17.74 -1.37
C PRO A 162 1.66 -17.57 0.01
N GLU A 163 2.19 -18.65 0.57
CA GLU A 163 3.02 -18.59 1.77
C GLU A 163 4.20 -17.61 1.58
N GLY A 164 4.48 -16.83 2.63
CA GLY A 164 5.52 -15.79 2.60
C GLY A 164 5.23 -14.58 1.70
N HIS A 165 4.03 -14.47 1.13
CA HIS A 165 3.59 -13.35 0.30
C HIS A 165 2.44 -12.58 0.95
N TYR A 166 2.21 -11.36 0.48
CA TYR A 166 1.14 -10.49 0.96
C TYR A 166 0.39 -9.91 -0.24
N PHE A 167 -0.93 -9.72 -0.10
CA PHE A 167 -1.72 -9.00 -1.08
C PHE A 167 -1.83 -7.53 -0.68
N MET A 168 -1.39 -6.66 -1.57
CA MET A 168 -1.34 -5.22 -1.35
C MET A 168 -2.36 -4.52 -2.24
N MET A 169 -3.09 -3.54 -1.69
CA MET A 169 -4.10 -2.78 -2.42
C MET A 169 -3.97 -1.28 -2.11
N GLY A 170 -4.34 -0.44 -3.07
CA GLY A 170 -4.47 0.99 -2.91
C GLY A 170 -5.74 1.35 -2.14
N ASP A 171 -5.70 2.50 -1.46
CA ASP A 171 -6.87 3.05 -0.79
C ASP A 171 -7.83 3.70 -1.80
N ASN A 172 -7.34 4.13 -2.96
CA ASN A 172 -8.18 4.49 -4.11
C ASN A 172 -8.41 3.24 -4.96
N ARG A 173 -9.61 2.66 -4.88
CA ARG A 173 -9.92 1.31 -5.36
C ARG A 173 -9.95 1.21 -6.89
N ASP A 174 -10.34 2.29 -7.57
CA ASP A 174 -10.40 2.37 -9.03
C ASP A 174 -9.06 2.74 -9.68
N ASN A 175 -8.09 3.19 -8.88
CA ASN A 175 -6.77 3.62 -9.35
C ASN A 175 -5.63 2.89 -8.61
N SER A 176 -5.89 1.65 -8.20
CA SER A 176 -5.00 0.80 -7.39
C SER A 176 -4.02 -0.04 -8.20
#